data_AF-A0A131MB43-F1
#
_entry.id   AF-A0A131MB43-F1
#
_cell.length_a   1.000
_cell.length_b   1.000
_cell.length_c   1.000
_cell.angle_alpha   90.00
_cell.angle_beta   90.00
_cell.angle_gamma   90.00
#
_symmetry.space_group_name_H-M   'P 1'
#
loop_
_entity.id
_entity.type
_entity.pdbx_description
1 polymer ?
#
loop_
_entity_poly.entity_id
_entity_poly.type
_entity_poly.pdbx_seq_one_letter_code
_entity_poly.pdbx_strand_id
1 'polypeptide(L)'
;MGSDTEERVSSAARLADILRKQGVRGSLVEKIHKNILTAETAHSTHKSSNRYEAERQVREDPFVRGYLHKIYLFDYLVFPFDRRVLDTAYQKIDSKLFLEEVAK
;
A
#
# COMPACT_ATOMS: atom_id res chain seq x y z
N MET A 1 -0.27 -1.05 18.01
CA MET A 1 0.75 -0.78 16.97
C MET A 1 2.16 -0.85 17.57
N GLY A 2 2.56 -2.01 18.11
CA GLY A 2 3.86 -2.19 18.78
C GLY A 2 4.67 -3.40 18.29
N SER A 3 4.09 -4.27 17.47
CA SER A 3 4.74 -5.48 16.93
C SER A 3 5.71 -5.20 15.79
N ASP A 4 5.57 -4.06 15.09
CA ASP A 4 6.31 -3.77 13.87
C ASP A 4 7.76 -3.32 14.14
N THR A 5 8.03 -2.69 15.29
CA THR A 5 9.36 -2.14 15.60
C THR A 5 10.41 -3.20 15.96
N GLU A 6 10.05 -4.20 16.78
CA GLU A 6 10.99 -5.27 17.16
C GLU A 6 11.29 -6.21 15.98
N GLU A 7 10.27 -6.51 15.17
CA GLU A 7 10.41 -7.31 13.96
C GLU A 7 11.27 -6.61 12.91
N ARG A 8 11.14 -5.28 12.76
CA ARG A 8 12.02 -4.47 11.90
C ARG A 8 13.46 -4.47 12.37
N VAL A 9 13.71 -4.30 13.66
CA VAL A 9 15.08 -4.28 14.22
C VAL A 9 15.76 -5.62 14.00
N SER A 10 15.06 -6.72 14.33
CA SER A 10 15.60 -8.07 14.14
C SER A 10 15.84 -8.41 12.67
N SER A 11 14.94 -8.01 11.77
CA SER A 11 15.09 -8.20 10.33
C SER A 11 16.25 -7.38 9.74
N ALA A 12 16.41 -6.13 10.18
CA ALA A 12 17.50 -5.26 9.76
C ALA A 12 18.86 -5.84 10.18
N ALA A 13 18.98 -6.34 11.41
CA ALA A 13 20.19 -6.98 11.91
C ALA A 13 20.53 -8.24 11.12
N ARG A 14 19.53 -9.09 10.84
CA ARG A 14 19.72 -10.31 10.05
C ARG A 14 20.20 -10.01 8.63
N LEU A 15 19.68 -8.97 8.00
CA LEU A 15 20.13 -8.53 6.68
C LEU A 15 21.57 -7.98 6.71
N ALA A 16 21.92 -7.18 7.72
CA ALA A 16 23.26 -6.63 7.87
C ALA A 16 24.32 -7.75 7.97
N ASP A 17 24.02 -8.81 8.73
CA ASP A 17 24.91 -9.96 8.87
C ASP A 17 25.08 -10.75 7.56
N ILE A 18 24.01 -10.92 6.78
CA ILE A 18 24.09 -11.54 5.45
C ILE A 18 25.00 -10.71 4.54
N LEU A 19 24.82 -9.39 4.50
CA LEU A 19 25.62 -8.50 3.64
C LEU A 19 27.11 -8.50 4.03
N ARG A 20 27.41 -8.50 5.34
CA ARG A 20 28.81 -8.63 5.82
C ARG A 20 29.42 -9.96 5.38
N LYS A 21 28.68 -11.06 5.51
CA LYS A 21 29.14 -12.39 5.06
C LYS A 21 29.39 -12.47 3.55
N GLN A 22 28.66 -11.68 2.75
CA GLN A 22 28.85 -11.57 1.30
C GLN A 22 29.96 -10.58 0.90
N GLY A 23 30.72 -10.04 1.86
CA GLY A 23 31.84 -9.14 1.58
C GLY A 23 31.43 -7.71 1.17
N VAL A 24 30.19 -7.31 1.45
CA VAL A 24 29.74 -5.93 1.21
C VAL A 24 30.52 -4.98 2.13
N ARG A 25 30.97 -3.85 1.58
CA ARG A 25 31.73 -2.83 2.33
C ARG A 25 30.96 -2.40 3.58
N GLY A 26 31.61 -2.44 4.74
CA GLY A 26 30.98 -2.15 6.04
C GLY A 26 30.23 -0.81 6.08
N SER A 27 30.78 0.24 5.46
CA SER A 27 30.11 1.55 5.37
C SER A 27 28.78 1.52 4.62
N LEU A 28 28.64 0.64 3.62
CA LEU A 28 27.39 0.44 2.89
C LEU A 28 26.40 -0.38 3.71
N VAL A 29 26.87 -1.41 4.43
CA VAL A 29 26.03 -2.20 5.34
C VAL A 29 25.45 -1.32 6.45
N GLU A 30 26.26 -0.48 7.09
CA GLU A 30 25.80 0.43 8.14
C GLU A 30 24.80 1.46 7.61
N LYS A 31 25.00 1.97 6.39
CA LYS A 31 24.04 2.87 5.73
C LYS A 31 22.70 2.17 5.47
N ILE A 32 22.72 0.94 4.96
CA ILE A 32 21.52 0.13 4.71
C ILE A 32 20.79 -0.16 6.02
N HIS A 33 21.51 -0.63 7.04
CA HIS A 33 20.95 -0.92 8.36
C HIS A 33 20.30 0.32 8.98
N LYS A 34 20.99 1.47 8.96
CA LYS A 34 20.46 2.74 9.45
C LYS A 34 19.20 3.16 8.71
N ASN A 35 19.18 3.07 7.37
CA ASN A 35 18.05 3.47 6.55
C ASN A 35 16.79 2.61 6.80
N ILE A 36 16.97 1.31 7.05
CA ILE A 36 15.86 0.40 7.38
C ILE A 36 15.27 0.77 8.76
N LEU A 37 16.13 1.07 9.73
CA LEU A 37 15.72 1.41 11.08
C LEU A 37 15.05 2.79 11.18
N THR A 38 15.52 3.78 10.41
CA THR A 38 14.94 5.13 10.47
C THR A 38 13.60 5.23 9.75
N ALA A 39 13.24 4.29 8.86
CA ALA A 39 11.96 4.24 8.15
C ALA A 39 11.51 5.61 7.57
N GLU A 40 12.45 6.51 7.30
CA GLU A 40 12.18 7.82 6.72
C GLU A 40 12.34 7.72 5.22
N THR A 41 11.38 7.05 4.57
CA THR A 41 10.90 7.68 3.34
C THR A 41 10.28 9.00 3.79
N ALA A 42 10.97 10.12 3.54
CA ALA A 42 10.52 11.48 3.87
C ALA A 42 9.14 11.86 3.27
N HIS A 43 8.53 10.94 2.53
CA HIS A 43 7.21 11.03 1.91
C HIS A 43 6.12 10.27 2.67
N SER A 44 6.37 9.79 3.89
CA SER A 44 5.33 9.16 4.70
C SER A 44 4.30 10.21 5.14
N THR A 45 3.24 10.34 4.35
CA THR A 45 2.05 11.15 4.64
C THR A 45 1.34 10.68 5.91
N HIS A 46 1.73 9.53 6.49
CA HIS A 46 1.07 8.96 7.64
C HIS A 46 1.21 9.79 8.94
N LYS A 47 2.25 10.64 9.03
CA LYS A 47 2.50 11.52 10.19
C LYS A 47 2.06 12.97 9.97
N SER A 48 1.70 13.37 8.75
CA SER A 48 1.30 14.76 8.47
C SER A 48 -0.21 14.96 8.64
N SER A 49 -0.62 16.17 9.00
CA SER A 49 -2.05 16.55 9.05
C SER A 49 -2.74 16.40 7.70
N ASN A 50 -1.99 16.45 6.60
CA ASN A 50 -2.48 16.23 5.24
C ASN A 50 -3.04 14.81 5.04
N ARG A 51 -2.69 13.85 5.91
CA ARG A 51 -3.32 12.52 5.93
C ARG A 51 -4.83 12.63 6.11
N TYR A 52 -5.29 13.47 7.03
CA TYR A 52 -6.71 13.62 7.32
C TYR A 52 -7.45 14.21 6.14
N GLU A 53 -6.83 15.15 5.43
CA GLU A 53 -7.41 15.73 4.22
C GLU A 53 -7.46 14.71 3.08
N ALA A 54 -6.41 13.93 2.87
CA ALA A 54 -6.40 12.85 1.89
C ALA A 54 -7.45 11.76 2.23
N GLU A 55 -7.53 11.33 3.50
CA GLU A 55 -8.55 10.38 3.97
C GLU A 55 -9.98 10.94 3.83
N ARG A 56 -10.17 12.25 4.00
CA ARG A 56 -11.44 12.92 3.74
C ARG A 56 -11.77 12.89 2.25
N GLN A 57 -10.83 13.25 1.38
CA GLN A 57 -11.01 13.22 -0.08
C GLN A 57 -11.36 11.81 -0.58
N VAL A 58 -10.68 10.77 -0.09
CA VAL A 58 -11.00 9.37 -0.42
C VAL A 58 -12.43 8.99 -0.03
N ARG A 59 -12.98 9.57 1.06
CA ARG A 59 -14.34 9.27 1.54
C ARG A 59 -15.42 10.13 0.91
N GLU A 60 -15.13 11.38 0.61
CA GLU A 60 -16.15 12.40 0.34
C GLU A 60 -16.05 12.99 -1.07
N ASP A 61 -14.86 13.04 -1.68
CA ASP A 61 -14.66 13.67 -2.98
C ASP A 61 -15.14 12.73 -4.11
N PRO A 62 -16.19 13.10 -4.88
CA PRO A 62 -16.73 12.24 -5.93
C PRO A 62 -15.76 11.99 -7.08
N PHE A 63 -14.89 12.96 -7.38
CA PHE A 63 -13.91 12.85 -8.46
C PHE A 63 -12.82 11.85 -8.08
N VAL A 64 -12.24 12.01 -6.88
CA VAL A 64 -11.23 11.08 -6.36
C VAL A 64 -11.79 9.66 -6.23
N ARG A 65 -12.97 9.51 -5.63
CA ARG A 65 -13.65 8.20 -5.53
C ARG A 65 -13.91 7.58 -6.88
N GLY A 66 -14.32 8.38 -7.87
CA GLY A 66 -14.51 7.94 -9.24
C GLY A 66 -13.24 7.31 -9.85
N TYR A 67 -12.06 7.90 -9.62
CA TYR A 67 -10.80 7.28 -10.06
C TYR A 67 -10.46 6.01 -9.29
N LEU A 68 -10.62 6.02 -7.97
CA LEU A 68 -10.33 4.84 -7.15
C LEU A 68 -11.21 3.65 -7.55
N HIS A 69 -12.50 3.87 -7.78
CA HIS A 69 -13.40 2.84 -8.28
C HIS A 69 -12.92 2.26 -9.61
N LYS A 70 -12.43 3.09 -10.54
CA LYS A 70 -11.90 2.64 -11.83
C LYS A 70 -10.60 1.85 -11.70
N ILE A 71 -9.67 2.35 -10.87
CA ILE A 71 -8.36 1.72 -10.65
C ILE A 71 -8.53 0.33 -10.06
N TYR A 72 -9.41 0.20 -9.07
CA TYR A 72 -9.63 -1.05 -8.34
C TYR A 72 -10.86 -1.84 -8.82
N LEU A 73 -11.49 -1.44 -9.93
CA LEU A 73 -12.75 -2.05 -10.38
C LEU A 73 -12.61 -3.57 -10.55
N PHE A 74 -11.56 -4.01 -11.23
CA PHE A 74 -11.32 -5.42 -11.48
C PHE A 74 -11.17 -6.22 -10.19
N ASP A 75 -10.55 -5.66 -9.16
CA ASP A 75 -10.42 -6.32 -7.87
C ASP A 75 -11.79 -6.61 -7.27
N TYR A 76 -12.74 -5.65 -7.34
CA TYR A 76 -14.12 -5.85 -6.88
C TYR A 76 -14.95 -6.81 -7.76
N LEU A 77 -14.60 -6.97 -9.04
CA LEU A 77 -15.34 -7.84 -9.95
C LEU A 77 -14.83 -9.29 -9.92
N VAL A 78 -13.52 -9.48 -9.77
CA VAL A 78 -12.85 -10.78 -9.77
C VAL A 78 -12.87 -11.42 -8.39
N PHE A 79 -12.64 -10.64 -7.33
CA PHE A 79 -12.63 -11.13 -5.96
C PHE A 79 -13.97 -10.89 -5.26
N PRO A 80 -14.35 -11.73 -4.29
CA PRO A 80 -15.63 -11.63 -3.58
C PRO A 80 -15.61 -10.51 -2.51
N PHE A 81 -15.18 -9.31 -2.87
CA PHE A 81 -15.21 -8.15 -1.98
C PHE A 81 -16.62 -7.59 -1.82
N ASP A 82 -16.90 -7.01 -0.64
CA ASP A 82 -18.18 -6.36 -0.38
C ASP A 82 -18.28 -5.06 -1.20
N ARG A 83 -19.20 -5.04 -2.16
CA ARG A 83 -19.42 -3.89 -3.04
C ARG A 83 -20.39 -2.86 -2.46
N ARG A 84 -21.04 -3.11 -1.32
CA ARG A 84 -21.98 -2.16 -0.68
C ARG A 84 -21.32 -0.85 -0.25
N VAL A 85 -19.99 -0.84 -0.12
CA VAL A 85 -19.20 0.36 0.21
C VAL A 85 -18.90 1.24 -1.01
N LEU A 86 -19.13 0.73 -2.23
CA LEU A 86 -18.90 1.48 -3.46
C LEU A 86 -20.04 2.46 -3.74
N ASP A 87 -19.83 3.39 -4.67
CA ASP A 87 -20.94 4.21 -5.15
C ASP A 87 -21.94 3.38 -5.96
N THR A 88 -23.21 3.77 -5.93
CA THR A 88 -24.34 3.04 -6.51
C THR A 88 -24.10 2.54 -7.94
N ALA A 89 -23.38 3.33 -8.76
CA ALA A 89 -23.04 2.97 -10.13
C ALA A 89 -22.15 1.71 -10.23
N TYR A 90 -21.28 1.48 -9.25
CA TYR A 90 -20.35 0.35 -9.22
C TYR A 90 -20.88 -0.86 -8.43
N GLN A 91 -21.85 -0.66 -7.54
CA GLN A 91 -22.47 -1.76 -6.78
C GLN A 91 -23.24 -2.74 -7.68
N LYS A 92 -23.87 -2.22 -8.73
CA LYS A 92 -24.83 -2.94 -9.58
C LYS A 92 -24.22 -3.52 -10.85
N ILE A 93 -22.91 -3.47 -11.01
CA ILE A 93 -22.23 -4.04 -12.19
C ILE A 93 -22.38 -5.56 -12.14
N ASP A 94 -22.85 -6.15 -13.24
CA ASP A 94 -22.80 -7.61 -13.41
C ASP A 94 -21.37 -8.02 -13.73
N SER A 95 -20.69 -8.62 -12.76
CA SER A 95 -19.29 -9.02 -12.90
C SER A 95 -19.07 -9.99 -14.06
N LYS A 96 -20.01 -10.92 -14.29
CA LYS A 96 -19.84 -11.95 -15.33
C LYS A 96 -19.96 -11.32 -16.71
N LEU A 97 -21.01 -10.54 -16.93
CA LEU A 97 -21.22 -9.85 -18.20
C LEU A 97 -20.06 -8.90 -18.53
N PHE A 98 -19.63 -8.11 -17.55
CA PHE A 98 -18.56 -7.13 -17.75
C PHE A 98 -17.22 -7.80 -18.11
N LEU A 99 -16.86 -8.88 -17.41
CA LEU A 99 -15.61 -9.60 -17.69
C LEU A 99 -15.66 -10.32 -19.05
N GLU A 100 -16.81 -10.84 -19.46
CA GLU A 100 -17.00 -11.44 -20.79
C GLU A 100 -16.89 -10.41 -21.93
N GLU A 101 -17.33 -9.16 -21.72
CA GLU A 101 -17.17 -8.08 -22.70
C GLU A 101 -15.71 -7.63 -22.85
N VAL A 102 -14.98 -7.50 -21.75
CA VAL A 102 -13.57 -7.07 -21.77
C VAL A 102 -12.64 -8.15 -22.34
N ALA A 103 -13.02 -9.42 -22.23
CA ALA A 103 -12.21 -10.54 -22.73
C ALA A 103 -12.29 -10.75 -24.26
N LYS A 104 -13.12 -9.97 -24.98
CA LYS A 104 -13.23 -10.00 -26.44
C LYS A 104 -12.25 -9.05 -27.11
#